data_AF-A0A7C1L1L2-F1
#
_entry.id   AF-A0A7C1L1L2-F1
#
_cell.length_a   1.000
_cell.length_b   1.000
_cell.length_c   1.000
_cell.angle_alpha   90.00
_cell.angle_beta   90.00
_cell.angle_gamma   90.00
#
_symmetry.space_group_name_H-M   'P 1'
#
loop_
_entity.id
_entity.type
_entity.pdbx_description
1 polymer ?
#
loop_
_entity_poly.entity_id
_entity_poly.type
_entity_poly.pdbx_seq_one_letter_code
_entity_poly.pdbx_strand_id
1 'polypeptide(L)'
;MEQLFVASKDKDPAVFKCSLAEDCDLENWELLDDQLFVDHSGFGANDEPALTADQFLEKVKEGFGYAIVEQGQFQLYVGVYKRKD
;
A
#
# COMPACT_ATOMS: atom_id res chain seq x y z
N MET A 1 -5.10 17.58 3.28
CA MET A 1 -4.22 16.77 2.44
C MET A 1 -3.16 16.20 3.34
N GLU A 2 -3.10 14.89 3.41
CA GLU A 2 -2.17 14.11 4.22
C GLU A 2 -0.89 13.84 3.42
N GLN A 3 0.20 13.49 4.12
CA GLN A 3 1.41 13.06 3.44
C GLN A 3 1.27 11.59 3.02
N LEU A 4 1.74 11.27 1.81
CA LEU A 4 1.88 9.88 1.38
C LEU A 4 2.74 9.12 2.39
N PHE A 5 2.30 7.93 2.81
CA PHE A 5 3.12 7.08 3.66
C PHE A 5 4.35 6.61 2.89
N VAL A 6 5.54 6.90 3.40
CA VAL A 6 6.81 6.42 2.84
C VAL A 6 7.41 5.40 3.79
N ALA A 7 7.67 4.20 3.28
CA ALA A 7 8.27 3.16 4.10
C ALA A 7 9.70 3.54 4.50
N SER A 8 9.97 3.50 5.81
CA SER A 8 11.27 3.86 6.38
C SER A 8 12.27 2.71 6.39
N LYS A 9 11.80 1.50 6.08
CA LYS A 9 12.55 0.25 6.02
C LYS A 9 11.78 -0.78 5.20
N ASP A 10 12.47 -1.82 4.75
CA ASP A 10 11.80 -3.00 4.20
C ASP A 10 10.85 -3.60 5.24
N LYS A 11 9.68 -4.05 4.77
CA LYS A 11 8.65 -4.65 5.65
C LYS A 11 8.20 -3.70 6.76
N ASP A 12 8.09 -2.41 6.48
CA ASP A 12 7.65 -1.41 7.48
C ASP A 12 6.17 -1.61 7.86
N PRO A 13 5.85 -2.08 9.08
CA PRO A 13 4.46 -2.34 9.47
C PRO A 13 3.65 -1.06 9.65
N ALA A 14 4.29 0.12 9.66
CA ALA A 14 3.54 1.38 9.70
C ALA A 14 2.71 1.60 8.41
N VAL A 15 2.99 0.85 7.33
CA VAL A 15 2.22 0.90 6.07
C VAL A 15 0.73 0.63 6.27
N PHE A 16 0.35 -0.14 7.28
CA PHE A 16 -1.07 -0.44 7.59
C PHE A 16 -1.87 0.79 8.04
N LYS A 17 -1.20 1.93 8.23
CA LYS A 17 -1.81 3.22 8.57
C LYS A 17 -1.82 4.20 7.40
N CYS A 18 -1.46 3.77 6.19
CA CYS A 18 -1.50 4.65 5.03
C CYS A 18 -2.94 5.10 4.73
N SER A 19 -3.06 6.34 4.26
CA SER A 19 -4.34 6.97 3.93
C SER A 19 -4.84 6.59 2.54
N LEU A 20 -6.05 7.03 2.20
CA LEU A 20 -6.55 6.98 0.84
C LEU A 20 -5.68 7.86 -0.08
N ALA A 21 -5.47 7.41 -1.31
CA ALA A 21 -4.66 8.12 -2.29
C ALA A 21 -5.24 9.50 -2.63
N GLU A 22 -6.58 9.64 -2.60
CA GLU A 22 -7.27 10.93 -2.82
C GLU A 22 -7.01 11.96 -1.73
N ASP A 23 -6.64 11.51 -0.53
CA ASP A 23 -6.30 12.38 0.60
C ASP A 23 -4.82 12.76 0.63
N CYS A 24 -3.97 12.07 -0.13
CA CYS A 24 -2.51 12.24 -0.13
C CYS A 24 -2.02 13.33 -1.09
N ASP A 25 -0.95 14.02 -0.69
CA ASP A 25 -0.14 14.82 -1.63
C ASP A 25 0.72 13.89 -2.51
N LEU A 26 0.34 13.78 -3.79
CA LEU A 26 1.00 12.94 -4.79
C LEU A 26 1.76 13.75 -5.85
N GLU A 27 1.96 15.07 -5.66
CA GLU A 27 2.52 15.95 -6.69
C GLU A 27 3.90 15.47 -7.16
N ASN A 28 4.72 15.00 -6.21
CA ASN A 28 6.10 14.55 -6.43
C ASN A 28 6.24 13.03 -6.52
N TRP A 29 5.14 12.31 -6.73
CA TRP A 29 5.09 10.84 -6.72
C TRP A 29 4.51 10.30 -8.02
N GLU A 30 5.08 9.21 -8.52
CA GLU A 30 4.59 8.46 -9.67
C GLU A 30 4.08 7.10 -9.18
N LEU A 31 2.81 6.81 -9.47
CA LEU A 31 2.23 5.49 -9.23
C LEU A 31 2.90 4.48 -10.18
N LEU A 32 3.41 3.39 -9.62
CA LEU A 32 3.90 2.26 -10.39
C LEU A 32 2.71 1.45 -10.93
N ASP A 33 2.89 0.81 -12.09
CA ASP A 33 1.83 0.04 -12.75
C ASP A 33 1.22 -1.08 -11.88
N ASP A 34 2.00 -1.65 -10.97
CA ASP A 34 1.54 -2.73 -10.08
C ASP A 34 0.90 -2.19 -8.79
N GLN A 35 -0.41 -2.42 -8.64
CA GLN A 35 -1.13 -2.26 -7.37
C GLN A 35 -1.15 -3.57 -6.59
N LEU A 36 -1.10 -3.47 -5.26
CA LEU A 36 -1.13 -4.62 -4.36
C LEU A 36 -2.56 -4.86 -3.90
N PHE A 37 -3.13 -6.02 -4.25
CA PHE A 37 -4.45 -6.44 -3.80
C PHE A 37 -4.33 -7.14 -2.45
N VAL A 38 -4.95 -6.59 -1.40
CA VAL A 38 -4.75 -7.01 0.00
C VAL A 38 -6.08 -7.35 0.66
N ASP A 39 -6.13 -8.46 1.38
CA ASP A 39 -7.21 -8.76 2.32
C ASP A 39 -6.99 -7.94 3.61
N HIS A 40 -7.89 -6.99 3.89
CA HIS A 40 -7.84 -6.19 5.13
C HIS A 40 -8.74 -6.76 6.22
N SER A 41 -9.53 -7.78 5.90
CA SER A 41 -10.39 -8.46 6.86
C SER A 41 -9.60 -9.30 7.87
N GLY A 42 -8.44 -9.82 7.46
CA GLY A 42 -7.58 -10.68 8.28
C GLY A 42 -7.99 -12.15 8.29
N PHE A 43 -8.92 -12.54 7.41
CA PHE A 43 -9.41 -13.92 7.30
C PHE A 43 -8.89 -14.64 6.05
N GLY A 44 -8.13 -13.93 5.20
CA GLY A 44 -7.56 -14.52 3.99
C GLY A 44 -6.50 -15.60 4.24
N ALA A 45 -6.33 -16.49 3.27
CA ALA A 45 -5.32 -17.54 3.25
C ALA A 45 -4.26 -17.29 2.17
N ASN A 46 -3.06 -17.84 2.36
CA ASN A 46 -1.92 -17.61 1.47
C ASN A 46 -2.11 -18.07 0.02
N ASP A 47 -3.05 -19.00 -0.22
CA ASP A 47 -3.40 -19.53 -1.54
C ASP A 47 -4.50 -18.71 -2.24
N GLU A 48 -5.00 -17.65 -1.60
CA GLU A 48 -5.98 -16.75 -2.21
C GLU A 48 -5.32 -15.63 -3.03
N PRO A 49 -6.04 -15.02 -4.00
CA PRO A 49 -5.48 -13.95 -4.82
C PRO A 49 -5.14 -12.67 -4.02
N ALA A 50 -5.88 -12.40 -2.95
CA ALA A 50 -5.65 -11.25 -2.08
C ALA A 50 -4.50 -11.57 -1.12
N LEU A 51 -3.51 -10.68 -1.06
CA LEU A 51 -2.38 -10.83 -0.16
C LEU A 51 -2.87 -10.80 1.29
N THR A 52 -2.41 -11.75 2.09
CA THR A 52 -2.50 -11.66 3.55
C THR A 52 -1.66 -10.48 4.06
N ALA A 53 -1.88 -10.06 5.31
CA ALA A 53 -1.09 -8.99 5.91
C ALA A 53 0.43 -9.25 5.85
N ASP A 54 0.85 -10.49 6.11
CA ASP A 54 2.27 -10.89 6.01
C ASP A 54 2.77 -10.84 4.56
N GLN A 55 2.00 -11.38 3.60
CA GLN A 55 2.38 -11.35 2.18
C GLN A 55 2.46 -9.93 1.63
N PHE A 56 1.56 -9.03 2.06
CA PHE A 56 1.64 -7.61 1.74
C PHE A 56 2.89 -6.97 2.34
N LEU A 57 3.18 -7.26 3.61
CA LEU A 57 4.36 -6.70 4.28
C LEU A 57 5.67 -7.11 3.59
N GLU A 58 5.76 -8.34 3.06
CA GLU A 58 6.92 -8.80 2.25
C GLU A 58 7.14 -7.96 0.98
N LYS A 59 6.11 -7.30 0.46
CA LYS A 59 6.17 -6.42 -0.72
C LYS A 59 6.55 -4.98 -0.38
N VAL A 60 6.52 -4.60 0.90
CA VAL A 60 6.88 -3.25 1.35
C VAL A 60 8.39 -3.06 1.27
N LYS A 61 8.81 -2.01 0.57
CA LYS A 61 10.21 -1.67 0.28
C LYS A 61 10.52 -0.27 0.79
N GLU A 62 11.69 -0.15 1.42
CA GLU A 62 12.22 1.12 1.90
C GLU A 62 12.24 2.17 0.76
N GLY A 63 11.84 3.41 1.09
CA GLY A 63 11.88 4.55 0.17
C GLY A 63 10.71 4.64 -0.82
N PHE A 64 9.85 3.63 -0.91
CA PHE A 64 8.62 3.68 -1.68
C PHE A 64 7.47 4.28 -0.87
N GLY A 65 6.57 4.96 -1.59
CA GLY A 65 5.32 5.48 -1.08
C GLY A 65 4.17 4.47 -1.21
N TYR A 66 3.22 4.49 -0.28
CA TYR A 66 2.05 3.60 -0.27
C TYR A 66 0.79 4.36 0.13
N ALA A 67 -0.31 4.14 -0.60
CA ALA A 67 -1.63 4.67 -0.27
C ALA A 67 -2.72 3.73 -0.81
N ILE A 68 -3.90 3.77 -0.17
CA ILE A 68 -5.05 2.97 -0.59
C ILE A 68 -5.71 3.64 -1.80
N VAL A 69 -5.71 2.96 -2.95
CA VAL A 69 -6.30 3.47 -4.20
C VAL A 69 -7.79 3.17 -4.26
N GLU A 70 -8.20 2.01 -3.74
CA GLU A 70 -9.59 1.58 -3.67
C GLU A 70 -9.80 0.74 -2.41
N GLN A 71 -10.90 0.99 -1.68
CA GLN A 71 -11.24 0.27 -0.46
C GLN A 71 -12.63 -0.38 -0.58
N GLY A 72 -12.64 -1.72 -0.57
CA GLY A 72 -13.84 -2.53 -0.44
C GLY A 72 -14.11 -2.97 1.00
N GLN A 73 -15.22 -3.70 1.21
CA GLN A 73 -15.62 -4.19 2.53
C GLN A 73 -14.56 -5.09 3.18
N PHE A 74 -13.90 -5.95 2.40
CA PHE A 74 -12.94 -6.95 2.89
C PHE A 74 -11.56 -6.86 2.25
N GLN A 75 -11.49 -6.29 1.05
CA GLN A 75 -10.28 -6.22 0.24
C GLN A 75 -10.02 -4.78 -0.18
N LEU A 76 -8.76 -4.44 -0.40
CA LEU A 76 -8.34 -3.12 -0.85
C LEU A 76 -7.20 -3.22 -1.86
N TYR A 77 -7.02 -2.17 -2.66
CA TYR A 77 -5.87 -1.99 -3.53
C TYR A 77 -4.94 -0.92 -2.95
N VAL A 78 -3.69 -1.28 -2.72
CA VAL A 78 -2.62 -0.35 -2.31
C VAL A 78 -1.77 -0.01 -3.52
N GLY A 79 -1.70 1.28 -3.84
CA GLY A 79 -0.79 1.80 -4.85
C GLY A 79 0.63 1.88 -4.30
N VAL A 80 1.62 1.54 -5.14
CA VAL A 80 3.04 1.69 -4.83
C VAL A 80 3.57 2.88 -5.63
N TYR A 81 4.24 3.80 -4.96
CA TYR A 81 4.71 5.05 -5.56
C TYR A 81 6.21 5.17 -5.45
N LYS A 82 6.84 5.67 -6.51
CA LYS A 82 8.23 6.15 -6.47
C LYS A 82 8.25 7.68 -6.49
N ARG A 83 9.26 8.28 -5.88
CA ARG A 83 9.46 9.72 -5.99
C ARG A 83 9.87 10.04 -7.44
N LYS A 84 9.32 11.12 -8.00
CA LYS A 84 9.76 11.62 -9.30
C LYS A 84 11.21 12.11 -9.20
N ASP A 85 11.98 11.86 -10.25
CA ASP A 85 13.32 12.44 -10.45
C ASP A 85 13.25 13.94 -10.79
#